data_AF-X1J017-F1
#
_entry.id   AF-X1J017-F1
#
_cell.length_a   1.000
_cell.length_b   1.000
_cell.length_c   1.000
_cell.angle_alpha   90.00
_cell.angle_beta   90.00
_cell.angle_gamma   90.00
#
_symmetry.space_group_name_H-M   'P 1'
#
loop_
_entity.id
_entity.type
_entity.pdbx_description
1 polymer ?
#
loop_
_entity_poly.entity_id
_entity_poly.type
_entity_poly.pdbx_seq_one_letter_code
_entity_poly.pdbx_strand_id
1 'polypeptide(L)' 'MKVYVVVSVYAGCIDEVQAFADEAAADAFLAKQKQELDIEPGMEAESENDAKVFELEVEPVPTM' A
#
# COMPACT_ATOMS: atom_id res chain seq x y z
N MET A 1 14.61 3.78 10.73
CA MET A 1 13.38 4.58 10.61
C MET A 1 12.27 3.68 10.11
N LYS A 2 11.02 3.90 10.52
CA LYS A 2 9.88 3.16 9.95
C LYS A 2 9.36 3.89 8.72
N VAL A 3 8.99 3.14 7.69
CA VAL A 3 8.20 3.63 6.55
C VAL A 3 7.04 2.67 6.33
N TYR A 4 5.92 3.22 5.86
CA TYR A 4 4.70 2.49 5.58
C TYR A 4 4.52 2.47 4.06
N VAL A 5 4.57 1.29 3.46
CA VAL A 5 4.50 1.13 2.00
C VAL A 5 3.14 0.55 1.64
N VAL A 6 2.38 1.30 0.84
CA VAL A 6 1.15 0.80 0.23
C VAL A 6 1.52 0.16 -1.10
N VAL A 7 1.14 -1.11 -1.28
CA VAL A 7 1.24 -1.82 -2.55
C VAL A 7 -0.17 -2.07 -3.05
N SER A 8 -0.45 -1.58 -4.26
CA SER A 8 -1.68 -1.84 -5.00
C SER A 8 -1.41 -2.85 -6.11
N VAL A 9 -2.30 -3.82 -6.23
CA VAL A 9 -2.31 -4.86 -7.26
C VAL A 9 -3.56 -4.69 -8.09
N TYR A 10 -3.42 -4.69 -9.40
CA TYR A 10 -4.52 -4.71 -10.36
C TYR A 10 -4.32 -5.87 -11.35
N ALA A 11 -5.36 -6.67 -11.57
CA ALA A 11 -5.31 -7.83 -12.45
C ALA A 11 -4.09 -8.76 -12.19
N GLY A 12 -3.76 -8.99 -10.92
CA GLY A 12 -2.66 -9.86 -10.48
C GLY A 12 -1.25 -9.27 -10.65
N CYS A 13 -1.13 -8.00 -11.06
CA CYS A 13 0.14 -7.31 -11.24
C CYS A 13 0.28 -6.13 -10.27
N ILE A 14 1.50 -5.82 -9.84
CA ILE A 14 1.76 -4.59 -9.09
C ILE A 14 1.42 -3.39 -10.00
N ASP A 15 0.48 -2.57 -9.55
CA ASP A 15 0.03 -1.37 -10.23
C ASP A 15 0.78 -0.15 -9.68
N GLU A 16 0.76 0.01 -8.35
CA GLU A 16 1.37 1.16 -7.69
C GLU A 16 2.05 0.77 -6.37
N VAL A 17 3.17 1.44 -6.07
CA VAL A 17 3.89 1.34 -4.80
C VAL A 17 4.20 2.74 -4.30
N GLN A 18 3.65 3.09 -3.14
CA GLN A 18 3.78 4.42 -2.54
C GLN A 18 4.23 4.28 -1.10
N ALA A 19 5.28 5.02 -0.70
CA ALA A 19 5.83 4.99 0.65
C ALA A 19 5.51 6.27 1.42
N PHE A 20 5.19 6.12 2.70
CA PHE A 20 4.83 7.19 3.62
C PHE A 20 5.67 7.11 4.90
N ALA A 21 5.93 8.27 5.51
CA ALA A 21 6.62 8.35 6.80
C ALA A 21 5.69 8.14 7.99
N ASP A 22 4.37 8.20 7.77
CA ASP A 22 3.34 8.04 8.80
C ASP A 22 2.26 7.05 8.38
N GLU A 23 1.74 6.32 9.37
CA GLU A 23 0.74 5.26 9.19
C GLU A 23 -0.61 5.82 8.72
N ALA A 24 -1.01 6.98 9.26
CA ALA A 24 -2.31 7.56 8.96
C ALA A 24 -2.44 8.00 7.49
N ALA A 25 -1.38 8.55 6.90
CA ALA A 25 -1.33 8.88 5.49
C ALA A 25 -1.31 7.61 4.61
N ALA A 26 -0.60 6.57 5.04
CA ALA A 26 -0.62 5.27 4.35
C ALA A 26 -2.02 4.65 4.36
N ASP A 27 -2.73 4.69 5.49
CA ASP A 27 -4.11 4.20 5.62
C ASP A 27 -5.11 5.02 4.80
N ALA A 28 -4.95 6.34 4.79
CA ALA A 28 -5.78 7.21 3.96
C ALA A 28 -5.58 6.93 2.46
N PHE A 29 -4.34 6.69 2.04
CA PHE A 29 -4.02 6.29 0.68
C PHE A 29 -4.55 4.89 0.36
N LEU A 30 -4.39 3.93 1.26
CA LEU A 30 -4.94 2.59 1.12
C LEU A 30 -6.46 2.60 0.89
N ALA A 31 -7.20 3.38 1.69
CA ALA A 31 -8.65 3.50 1.53
C ALA A 31 -9.03 4.08 0.15
N LYS A 32 -8.27 5.07 -0.34
CA LYS A 32 -8.42 5.62 -1.69
C LYS A 32 -8.18 4.56 -2.77
N GLN A 33 -7.08 3.80 -2.68
CA GLN A 33 -6.75 2.75 -3.65
C GLN A 33 -7.80 1.64 -3.67
N LYS A 34 -8.29 1.19 -2.50
CA LYS A 34 -9.38 0.20 -2.43
C LYS A 34 -10.64 0.69 -3.13
N GLN A 35 -10.97 1.97 -3.01
CA GLN A 35 -12.11 2.57 -3.70
C GLN A 35 -11.89 2.68 -5.22
N GLU A 36 -10.69 3.07 -5.66
CA GLU A 36 -10.36 3.22 -7.09
C GLU A 36 -10.27 1.88 -7.83
N LEU A 37 -9.82 0.83 -7.15
CA LEU A 37 -9.72 -0.54 -7.68
C LEU A 37 -11.01 -1.36 -7.52
N ASP A 38 -12.07 -0.73 -7.00
CA ASP A 38 -13.38 -1.35 -6.74
C ASP A 38 -13.28 -2.62 -5.87
N ILE A 39 -12.42 -2.58 -4.85
CA ILE A 39 -12.20 -3.69 -3.92
C ILE A 39 -13.26 -3.62 -2.82
N GLU A 40 -14.32 -4.42 -2.95
CA GLU A 40 -15.35 -4.52 -1.92
C GLU A 40 -14.85 -5.25 -0.66
N PRO A 41 -15.27 -4.83 0.55
CA PRO A 41 -14.89 -5.52 1.78
C PRO A 41 -15.30 -7.00 1.78
N GLY A 42 -14.33 -7.90 1.95
CA GLY A 42 -14.55 -9.35 1.98
C GLY A 42 -14.32 -10.06 0.64
N MET A 43 -14.01 -9.33 -0.44
CA MET A 43 -13.67 -9.92 -1.75
C MET A 43 -12.16 -10.03 -2.01
N GLU A 44 -11.31 -9.58 -1.06
CA GLU A 44 -9.86 -9.52 -1.25
C GLU A 44 -9.18 -10.87 -1.52
N ALA A 45 -9.79 -11.98 -1.10
CA ALA A 45 -9.21 -13.33 -1.30
C ALA A 45 -9.52 -13.93 -2.68
N GLU A 46 -10.52 -13.40 -3.39
CA GLU A 46 -10.98 -13.90 -4.70
C GLU A 46 -10.77 -12.88 -5.83
N SER A 47 -10.36 -11.66 -5.48
CA SER A 47 -10.11 -10.55 -6.39
C SER A 47 -8.69 -10.59 -6.96
N GLU A 48 -8.55 -10.33 -8.27
CA GLU A 48 -7.24 -10.07 -8.88
C GLU A 48 -6.68 -8.69 -8.51
N ASN A 49 -7.49 -7.86 -7.82
CA ASN A 49 -7.09 -6.57 -7.27
C ASN A 49 -6.94 -6.66 -5.75
N ASP A 50 -5.89 -6.05 -5.22
CA ASP A 50 -5.65 -5.94 -3.78
C ASP A 50 -4.93 -4.63 -3.47
N ALA A 51 -5.04 -4.15 -2.24
CA ALA A 51 -4.20 -3.05 -1.76
C ALA A 51 -3.91 -3.28 -0.28
N LYS A 52 -2.63 -3.18 0.10
CA LYS A 52 -2.16 -3.46 1.46
C LYS A 52 -1.04 -2.53 1.89
N VAL A 53 -1.02 -2.19 3.18
CA VAL A 53 0.08 -1.48 3.84
C VAL A 53 1.06 -2.50 4.40
N PHE A 54 2.35 -2.25 4.18
CA PHE A 54 3.46 -3.01 4.73
C PHE A 54 4.34 -2.08 5.56
N GLU A 55 4.61 -2.47 6.81
CA GLU A 55 5.61 -1.79 7.63
C GLU A 55 7.01 -2.27 7.27
N LEU A 56 7.92 -1.33 7.00
CA LEU A 56 9.32 -1.60 6.74
C LEU A 56 10.21 -0.78 7.69
N GLU A 57 11.15 -1.47 8.33
CA GLU A 57 12.28 -0.81 8.99
C GLU A 57 13.39 -0.56 7.98
N VAL A 58 13.80 0.70 7.86
CA VAL A 58 14.82 1.16 6.91
C VAL A 58 15.95 1.82 7.67
N GLU A 59 17.19 1.45 7.35
CA GLU A 59 18.35 2.17 7.84
C GLU A 59 18.50 3.48 7.04
N PRO A 60 18.67 4.64 7.71
CA PRO A 60 18.91 5.88 6.99
C PRO A 60 20.21 5.76 6.21
N VAL A 61 20.15 6.04 4.91
CA VAL A 61 21.36 6.12 4.09
C VAL A 61 22.14 7.35 4.54
N PRO A 62 23.42 7.21 4.94
CA PRO A 62 24.22 8.36 5.33
C PRO A 62 24.35 9.31 4.13
N THR A 63 23.86 10.53 4.29
CA THR A 63 24.08 11.61 3.31
C THR A 63 25.54 12.06 3.43
N MET A 64 26.31 11.92 2.36
CA MET A 64 27.67 12.45 2.25
C MET A 64 27.70 13.97 2.28
#